data_AF-A0A0J9XJI3-F1
#
_entry.id   AF-A0A0J9XJI3-F1
#
_cell.length_a   1.000
_cell.length_b   1.000
_cell.length_c   1.000
_cell.angle_alpha   90.00
_cell.angle_beta   90.00
_cell.angle_gamma   90.00
#
_symmetry.space_group_name_H-M   'P 1'
#
loop_
_entity.id
_entity.type
_entity.pdbx_description
1 polymer ?
#
loop_
_entity_poly.entity_id
_entity_poly.type
_entity_poly.pdbx_seq_one_letter_code
_entity_poly.pdbx_strand_id
1 'polypeptide(L)'
;MSVEAETPVSATKATLPTASTRPELLYDTEYQALEQIRDTLISMETAPGDFCKKVALIQNNPEENALTGDDNTELDPAAIAGTDPTQIDRAITHQHEQFKNLKLAYLEQETKEKFVRAVVGDPPLVVEASDIAEVETSNAAKKQQLRALKTACAEMEEETVVRARDVVVDHARMQSEAAEVMELIKELRAMEREAADLEAKHQQKQRELKGDAEDDTPTDPELTLPYEDMQRLVETYTQQTRDLEAATRAPLAAKAEEKERELQAVTRGVVDLRQQRARAESAARESAAARERELARGLGEKEAVAQWHRNMLMVLERTLGISGFVVESLPPHHQTLPGLSTGKGGAATTATSKKNLLKLSYAVAAAEVEVFIEEDTSRVVSATVKDPNNRVTPADVERIVAESRNAEPSRFLIQLFSHLQ
;
A
#
# COMPACT_ATOMS: atom_id res chain seq x y z
N MET A 1 37.51 23.32 106.64
CA MET A 1 37.05 22.11 107.36
C MET A 1 36.76 21.07 106.31
N SER A 2 37.44 19.92 106.42
CA SER A 2 37.07 18.56 106.00
C SER A 2 36.44 18.35 104.61
N VAL A 3 37.07 17.70 103.62
CA VAL A 3 37.54 16.29 103.48
C VAL A 3 36.69 15.60 102.40
N GLU A 4 37.40 15.15 101.35
CA GLU A 4 37.25 13.92 100.53
C GLU A 4 35.93 13.56 99.81
N ALA A 5 36.02 13.35 98.49
CA ALA A 5 35.94 12.02 97.83
C ALA A 5 35.98 12.19 96.30
N GLU A 6 37.12 11.91 95.67
CA GLU A 6 37.41 10.68 94.90
C GLU A 6 36.84 10.62 93.47
N THR A 7 37.68 11.00 92.51
CA THR A 7 37.87 10.25 91.26
C THR A 7 39.38 10.22 90.97
N PRO A 8 39.96 9.04 90.74
CA PRO A 8 41.09 9.03 89.82
C PRO A 8 40.98 7.92 88.77
N VAL A 9 40.95 8.38 87.53
CA VAL A 9 41.52 7.68 86.37
C VAL A 9 42.98 7.38 86.71
N SER A 10 43.33 6.10 86.85
CA SER A 10 44.72 5.66 86.97
C SER A 10 45.14 4.84 85.76
N ALA A 11 46.06 5.46 85.04
CA ALA A 11 46.99 4.91 84.07
C ALA A 11 47.38 3.45 84.34
N THR A 12 47.02 2.56 83.41
CA THR A 12 47.58 1.22 83.35
C THR A 12 48.85 1.25 82.50
N LYS A 13 49.96 1.18 83.23
CA LYS A 13 51.34 0.96 82.80
C LYS A 13 51.45 -0.21 81.80
N ALA A 14 51.65 0.11 80.53
CA ALA A 14 52.05 -0.86 79.50
C ALA A 14 53.45 -1.40 79.85
N THR A 15 53.48 -2.59 80.45
CA THR A 15 54.70 -3.38 80.64
C THR A 15 54.69 -4.44 79.56
N LEU A 16 55.62 -4.34 78.61
CA LEU A 16 55.94 -5.40 77.66
C LEU A 16 56.29 -6.68 78.43
N PRO A 17 55.66 -7.83 78.17
CA PRO A 17 56.21 -9.10 78.59
C PRO A 17 57.23 -9.57 77.54
N THR A 18 58.46 -9.65 78.03
CA THR A 18 59.65 -10.21 77.43
C THR A 18 59.38 -11.61 76.86
N ALA A 19 59.77 -11.80 75.59
CA ALA A 19 59.90 -13.10 74.97
C ALA A 19 60.98 -13.93 75.70
N SER A 20 60.60 -15.01 76.37
CA SER A 20 61.45 -16.19 76.59
C SER A 20 60.66 -17.29 77.30
N THR A 21 59.82 -18.01 76.55
CA THR A 21 59.35 -19.34 76.96
C THR A 21 59.36 -20.27 75.74
N ARG A 22 60.51 -20.92 75.56
CA ARG A 22 60.70 -22.31 75.12
C ARG A 22 59.92 -22.80 73.85
N PRO A 23 60.59 -22.95 72.68
CA PRO A 23 59.99 -23.46 71.45
C PRO A 23 59.71 -24.98 71.41
N GLU A 24 60.00 -25.74 72.48
CA GLU A 24 59.81 -27.20 72.48
C GLU A 24 58.35 -27.63 72.64
N LEU A 25 57.51 -26.85 73.32
CA LEU A 25 56.10 -27.24 73.56
C LEU A 25 55.19 -27.02 72.34
N LEU A 26 55.58 -26.19 71.38
CA LEU A 26 54.79 -25.96 70.16
C LEU A 26 54.95 -27.15 69.18
N TYR A 27 56.17 -27.69 69.10
CA TYR A 27 56.47 -28.88 68.31
C TYR A 27 55.70 -30.10 68.80
N ASP A 28 55.57 -30.31 70.11
CA ASP A 28 54.82 -31.44 70.66
C ASP A 28 53.32 -31.36 70.33
N THR A 29 52.73 -30.16 70.33
CA THR A 29 51.32 -29.97 69.95
C THR A 29 51.07 -30.17 68.47
N GLU A 30 52.00 -29.72 67.61
CA GLU A 30 51.91 -29.95 66.16
C GLU A 30 52.14 -31.42 65.82
N TYR A 31 53.07 -32.09 66.50
CA TYR A 31 53.32 -33.52 66.31
C TYR A 31 52.15 -34.38 66.79
N GLN A 32 51.52 -34.03 67.92
CA GLN A 32 50.28 -34.68 68.37
C GLN A 32 49.12 -34.45 67.41
N ALA A 33 48.98 -33.25 66.83
CA ALA A 33 47.97 -32.98 65.81
C ALA A 33 48.21 -33.80 64.53
N LEU A 34 49.47 -33.93 64.10
CA LEU A 34 49.86 -34.78 62.97
C LEU A 34 49.70 -36.28 63.26
N GLU A 35 49.91 -36.72 64.50
CA GLU A 35 49.57 -38.08 64.96
C GLU A 35 48.08 -38.35 64.91
N GLN A 36 47.27 -37.44 65.43
CA GLN A 36 45.82 -37.55 65.34
C GLN A 36 45.35 -37.57 63.88
N ILE A 37 45.92 -36.72 63.02
CA ILE A 37 45.59 -36.71 61.59
C ILE A 37 46.01 -38.03 60.92
N ARG A 38 47.22 -38.53 61.19
CA ARG A 38 47.70 -39.83 60.71
C ARG A 38 46.82 -40.99 61.18
N ASP A 39 46.43 -41.01 62.45
CA ASP A 39 45.57 -42.06 63.01
C ASP A 39 44.15 -41.99 62.44
N THR A 40 43.63 -40.77 62.20
CA THR A 40 42.36 -40.59 61.50
C THR A 40 42.44 -41.02 60.03
N LEU A 41 43.56 -40.76 59.35
CA LEU A 41 43.79 -41.22 57.97
C LEU A 41 43.90 -42.75 57.89
N ILE A 42 44.62 -43.39 58.81
CA ILE A 42 44.72 -44.86 58.90
C ILE A 42 43.36 -45.47 59.23
N SER A 43 42.60 -44.88 60.15
CA SER A 43 41.21 -45.25 60.44
C SER A 43 40.32 -45.14 59.19
N MET A 44 40.44 -44.05 58.42
CA MET A 44 39.72 -43.86 57.18
C MET A 44 40.16 -44.78 56.04
N GLU A 45 41.41 -45.25 56.03
CA GLU A 45 41.95 -46.18 55.03
C GLU A 45 41.62 -47.65 55.34
N THR A 46 41.55 -48.01 56.63
CA THR A 46 41.18 -49.36 57.08
C THR A 46 39.67 -49.60 57.12
N ALA A 47 38.86 -48.57 57.41
CA ALA A 47 37.40 -48.64 57.40
C ALA A 47 36.78 -49.17 56.09
N PRO A 48 37.18 -48.73 54.88
CA PRO A 48 36.67 -49.28 53.62
C PRO A 48 37.13 -50.73 53.41
N GLY A 49 38.33 -51.12 53.87
CA GLY A 49 38.83 -52.49 53.76
C GLY A 49 38.03 -53.49 54.61
N ASP A 50 37.65 -53.10 55.83
CA ASP A 50 36.81 -53.93 56.71
C ASP A 50 35.35 -53.95 56.26
N PHE A 51 34.86 -52.83 55.73
CA PHE A 51 33.56 -52.77 55.06
C PHE A 51 33.51 -53.74 53.87
N CYS A 52 34.47 -53.68 52.94
CA CYS A 52 34.52 -54.57 51.77
C CYS A 52 34.59 -56.05 52.14
N LYS A 53 35.38 -56.43 53.16
CA LYS A 53 35.45 -57.81 53.64
C LYS A 53 34.13 -58.29 54.23
N LYS A 54 33.46 -57.46 55.05
CA LYS A 54 32.16 -57.78 55.65
C LYS A 54 31.04 -57.83 54.61
N VAL A 55 31.04 -56.91 53.66
CA VAL A 55 30.14 -56.89 52.50
C VAL A 55 30.30 -58.15 51.65
N ALA A 56 31.54 -58.58 51.37
CA ALA A 56 31.79 -59.82 50.64
C ALA A 56 31.30 -61.06 51.42
N LEU A 57 31.41 -61.08 52.74
CA LEU A 57 30.86 -62.16 53.58
C LEU A 57 29.32 -62.20 53.56
N ILE A 58 28.67 -61.04 53.53
CA ILE A 58 27.21 -60.90 53.43
C ILE A 58 26.72 -61.38 52.04
N GLN A 59 27.38 -60.97 50.96
CA GLN A 59 27.01 -61.35 49.59
C GLN A 59 27.19 -62.86 49.31
N ASN A 60 28.07 -63.54 50.06
CA ASN A 60 28.34 -64.97 49.91
C ASN A 60 27.46 -65.87 50.80
N ASN A 61 26.50 -65.32 51.55
CA ASN A 61 25.63 -66.10 52.45
C ASN A 61 24.24 -66.35 51.80
N PRO A 62 23.91 -67.60 51.40
CA PRO A 62 22.72 -67.88 50.59
C PRO A 62 21.38 -67.79 51.33
N GLU A 63 21.36 -67.76 52.67
CA GLU A 63 20.13 -67.78 53.46
C GLU A 63 19.47 -66.39 53.66
N GLU A 64 20.24 -65.28 53.58
CA GLU A 64 19.68 -63.92 53.68
C GLU A 64 19.31 -63.29 52.32
N ASN A 65 19.95 -63.73 51.23
CA ASN A 65 19.66 -63.24 49.87
C ASN A 65 18.28 -63.66 49.33
N ALA A 66 17.56 -64.57 50.00
CA ALA A 66 16.23 -65.02 49.58
C ALA A 66 15.09 -64.05 49.98
N LEU A 67 15.36 -63.06 50.86
CA LEU A 67 14.34 -62.13 51.37
C LEU A 67 14.37 -60.74 50.71
N THR A 68 15.41 -60.42 49.95
CA THR A 68 15.48 -59.22 49.11
C THR A 68 15.36 -59.64 47.66
N GLY A 69 14.23 -59.28 47.05
CA GLY A 69 13.80 -59.71 45.72
C GLY A 69 14.90 -59.72 44.65
N ASP A 70 14.83 -60.78 43.86
CA ASP A 70 15.71 -61.20 42.78
C ASP A 70 15.62 -60.27 41.55
N ASP A 71 15.91 -58.98 41.70
CA ASP A 71 16.08 -58.03 40.59
C ASP A 71 17.57 -57.73 40.37
N ASN A 72 18.37 -58.78 40.20
CA ASN A 72 19.73 -58.68 39.66
C ASN A 72 19.68 -58.39 38.15
N THR A 73 19.17 -57.23 37.76
CA THR A 73 19.48 -56.71 36.42
C THR A 73 20.82 -55.99 36.54
N GLU A 74 21.91 -56.71 36.27
CA GLU A 74 23.26 -56.14 36.15
C GLU A 74 23.26 -55.09 35.03
N LEU A 75 22.95 -53.84 35.39
CA LEU A 75 23.23 -52.68 34.55
C LEU A 75 24.71 -52.36 34.76
N ASP A 76 25.54 -52.92 33.88
CA ASP A 76 26.99 -52.67 33.83
C ASP A 76 27.24 -51.16 33.68
N PRO A 77 27.89 -50.47 34.64
CA PRO A 77 28.07 -49.02 34.59
C PRO A 77 28.84 -48.55 33.34
N ALA A 78 29.63 -49.43 32.72
CA ALA A 78 30.33 -49.15 31.47
C ALA A 78 29.39 -49.08 30.25
N ALA A 79 28.23 -49.75 30.29
CA ALA A 79 27.24 -49.76 29.21
C ALA A 79 26.31 -48.53 29.21
N ILE A 80 26.27 -47.76 30.32
CA ILE A 80 25.33 -46.65 30.56
C ILE A 80 25.90 -45.31 30.08
N ALA A 81 27.20 -45.23 29.79
CA ALA A 81 27.88 -44.00 29.38
C ALA A 81 27.49 -43.51 27.96
N GLY A 82 26.67 -44.25 27.21
CA GLY A 82 26.41 -43.98 25.79
C GLY A 82 24.99 -43.64 25.37
N THR A 83 23.95 -43.81 26.20
CA THR A 83 22.55 -43.74 25.71
C THR A 83 21.58 -43.13 26.72
N ASP A 84 20.99 -42.00 26.33
CA ASP A 84 19.79 -41.36 26.90
C ASP A 84 19.89 -40.87 28.37
N PRO A 85 19.72 -39.56 28.65
CA PRO A 85 19.78 -39.01 30.01
C PRO A 85 18.81 -39.67 31.00
N THR A 86 17.71 -40.26 30.52
CA THR A 86 16.75 -40.98 31.38
C THR A 86 17.27 -42.32 31.93
N GLN A 87 18.26 -42.93 31.26
CA GLN A 87 18.89 -44.18 31.71
C GLN A 87 19.91 -43.92 32.83
N ILE A 88 20.56 -42.75 32.82
CA ILE A 88 21.50 -42.32 33.85
C ILE A 88 20.77 -42.15 35.18
N ASP A 89 19.62 -41.48 35.19
CA ASP A 89 18.80 -41.31 36.40
C ASP A 89 18.35 -42.66 36.97
N ARG A 90 17.94 -43.60 36.11
CA ARG A 90 17.54 -44.96 36.52
C ARG A 90 18.72 -45.77 37.09
N ALA A 91 19.92 -45.58 36.55
CA ALA A 91 21.12 -46.24 37.07
C ALA A 91 21.52 -45.70 38.45
N ILE A 92 21.44 -44.37 38.64
CA ILE A 92 21.72 -43.72 39.92
C ILE A 92 20.73 -44.18 41.00
N THR A 93 19.44 -44.27 40.69
CA THR A 93 18.43 -44.73 41.65
C THR A 93 18.62 -46.19 42.02
N HIS A 94 18.91 -47.05 41.05
CA HIS A 94 19.22 -48.46 41.29
C HIS A 94 20.46 -48.65 42.17
N GLN A 95 21.56 -47.94 41.89
CA GLN A 95 22.77 -47.99 42.72
C GLN A 95 22.50 -47.49 44.14
N HIS A 96 21.73 -46.41 44.28
CA HIS A 96 21.35 -45.90 45.60
C HIS A 96 20.53 -46.92 46.42
N GLU A 97 19.64 -47.68 45.76
CA GLU A 97 18.89 -48.77 46.39
C GLU A 97 19.78 -49.95 46.81
N GLN A 98 20.72 -50.36 45.95
CA GLN A 98 21.71 -51.39 46.29
C GLN A 98 22.56 -50.98 47.50
N PHE A 99 23.08 -49.75 47.54
CA PHE A 99 23.84 -49.24 48.68
C PHE A 99 23.00 -49.15 49.96
N LYS A 100 21.72 -48.81 49.84
CA LYS A 100 20.80 -48.79 50.99
C LYS A 100 20.58 -50.18 51.58
N ASN A 101 20.37 -51.19 50.73
CA ASN A 101 20.22 -52.58 51.15
C ASN A 101 21.51 -53.10 51.77
N LEU A 102 22.65 -52.78 51.16
CA LEU A 102 23.96 -53.19 51.69
C LEU A 102 24.27 -52.55 53.04
N LYS A 103 23.94 -51.27 53.22
CA LYS A 103 24.06 -50.59 54.51
C LYS A 103 23.19 -51.23 55.59
N LEU A 104 21.97 -51.65 55.24
CA LEU A 104 21.06 -52.32 56.17
C LEU A 104 21.63 -53.67 56.61
N ALA A 105 22.08 -54.50 55.66
CA ALA A 105 22.67 -55.80 55.95
C ALA A 105 23.96 -55.68 56.79
N TYR A 106 24.82 -54.69 56.48
CA TYR A 106 26.02 -54.42 57.28
C TYR A 106 25.69 -54.02 58.72
N LEU A 107 24.72 -53.11 58.92
CA LEU A 107 24.31 -52.69 60.26
C LEU A 107 23.69 -53.86 61.05
N GLU A 108 22.88 -54.68 60.40
CA GLU A 108 22.32 -55.89 60.99
C GLU A 108 23.42 -56.86 61.41
N GLN A 109 24.39 -57.14 60.54
CA GLN A 109 25.51 -58.01 60.88
C GLN A 109 26.38 -57.44 62.00
N GLU A 110 26.68 -56.14 61.97
CA GLU A 110 27.48 -55.50 63.02
C GLU A 110 26.77 -55.52 64.38
N THR A 111 25.45 -55.34 64.39
CA THR A 111 24.63 -55.44 65.61
C THR A 111 24.52 -56.87 66.12
N LYS A 112 24.35 -57.86 65.23
CA LYS A 112 24.42 -59.29 65.56
C LYS A 112 25.77 -59.66 66.17
N GLU A 113 26.88 -59.26 65.55
CA GLU A 113 28.24 -59.50 66.06
C GLU A 113 28.48 -58.84 67.42
N LYS A 114 28.09 -57.57 67.57
CA LYS A 114 28.21 -56.84 68.84
C LYS A 114 27.37 -57.47 69.95
N PHE A 115 26.16 -57.92 69.63
CA PHE A 115 25.29 -58.61 70.59
C PHE A 115 25.91 -59.93 71.05
N VAL A 116 26.36 -60.77 70.11
CA VAL A 116 27.03 -62.03 70.46
C VAL A 116 28.28 -61.79 71.30
N ARG A 117 29.10 -60.80 70.95
CA ARG A 117 30.30 -60.43 71.72
C ARG A 117 29.96 -59.90 73.11
N ALA A 118 28.88 -59.13 73.26
CA ALA A 118 28.44 -58.61 74.55
C ALA A 118 27.91 -59.70 75.48
N VAL A 119 27.27 -60.73 74.92
CA VAL A 119 26.70 -61.87 75.68
C VAL A 119 27.75 -62.95 76.00
N VAL A 120 28.69 -63.20 75.08
CA VAL A 120 29.69 -64.29 75.19
C VAL A 120 31.04 -63.78 75.72
N GLY A 121 31.30 -62.48 75.72
CA GLY A 121 32.49 -61.88 76.30
C GLY A 121 32.56 -62.07 77.81
N ASP A 122 33.74 -62.37 78.33
CA ASP A 122 34.00 -62.52 79.77
C ASP A 122 34.85 -61.31 80.25
N PRO A 123 34.31 -60.37 81.06
CA PRO A 123 32.98 -60.34 81.68
C PRO A 123 31.85 -59.83 80.75
N PRO A 124 30.59 -60.26 80.97
CA PRO A 124 29.45 -59.83 80.15
C PRO A 124 29.22 -58.33 80.29
N LEU A 125 28.97 -57.66 79.17
CA LEU A 125 28.75 -56.22 79.14
C LEU A 125 27.35 -55.88 79.69
N VAL A 126 27.28 -55.44 80.94
CA VAL A 126 26.05 -54.90 81.54
C VAL A 126 25.99 -53.41 81.24
N VAL A 127 25.01 -52.99 80.46
CA VAL A 127 24.79 -51.58 80.13
C VAL A 127 24.04 -50.92 81.27
N GLU A 128 24.68 -49.98 81.97
CA GLU A 128 24.07 -49.23 83.06
C GLU A 128 23.28 -48.02 82.54
N ALA A 129 22.33 -47.53 83.34
CA ALA A 129 21.51 -46.37 82.96
C ALA A 129 22.35 -45.08 82.76
N SER A 130 23.51 -44.98 83.40
CA SER A 130 24.48 -43.89 83.20
C SER A 130 25.07 -43.93 81.79
N ASP A 131 25.45 -45.12 81.31
CA ASP A 131 26.10 -45.29 80.00
C ASP A 131 25.13 -44.94 78.87
N ILE A 132 23.84 -45.27 79.05
CA ILE A 132 22.78 -44.90 78.12
C ILE A 132 22.65 -43.38 78.06
N ALA A 133 22.63 -42.68 79.19
CA ALA A 133 22.52 -41.22 79.23
C ALA A 133 23.74 -40.53 78.59
N GLU A 134 24.95 -41.04 78.82
CA GLU A 134 26.18 -40.54 78.18
C GLU A 134 26.17 -40.75 76.65
N VAL A 135 25.73 -41.92 76.19
CA VAL A 135 25.61 -42.21 74.76
C VAL A 135 24.50 -41.39 74.11
N GLU A 136 23.37 -41.17 74.79
CA GLU A 136 22.28 -40.32 74.30
C GLU A 136 22.71 -38.85 74.14
N THR A 137 23.43 -38.31 75.12
CA THR A 137 23.96 -36.94 75.03
C THR A 137 25.00 -36.80 73.93
N SER A 138 25.92 -37.77 73.79
CA SER A 138 26.89 -37.81 72.69
C SER A 138 26.21 -37.92 71.31
N ASN A 139 25.19 -38.77 71.19
CA ASN A 139 24.42 -38.93 69.96
C ASN A 139 23.62 -37.67 69.62
N ALA A 140 23.04 -36.99 70.61
CA ALA A 140 22.36 -35.71 70.40
C ALA A 140 23.32 -34.65 69.86
N ALA A 141 24.52 -34.53 70.44
CA ALA A 141 25.56 -33.61 69.97
C ALA A 141 26.02 -33.95 68.54
N LYS A 142 26.34 -35.21 68.25
CA LYS A 142 26.73 -35.67 66.90
C LYS A 142 25.62 -35.47 65.88
N LYS A 143 24.36 -35.70 66.26
CA LYS A 143 23.19 -35.47 65.39
C LYS A 143 23.00 -33.99 65.09
N GLN A 144 23.26 -33.11 66.04
CA GLN A 144 23.22 -31.67 65.82
C GLN A 144 24.35 -31.22 64.88
N GLN A 145 25.58 -31.71 65.08
CA GLN A 145 26.71 -31.44 64.18
C GLN A 145 26.44 -31.94 62.76
N LEU A 146 25.91 -33.16 62.61
CA LEU A 146 25.56 -33.72 61.31
C LEU A 146 24.48 -32.90 60.61
N ARG A 147 23.49 -32.40 61.35
CA ARG A 147 22.45 -31.51 60.79
C ARG A 147 23.05 -30.20 60.29
N ALA A 148 23.94 -29.57 61.07
CA ALA A 148 24.63 -28.34 60.67
C ALA A 148 25.52 -28.55 59.43
N LEU A 149 26.26 -29.66 59.37
CA LEU A 149 27.06 -30.00 58.19
C LEU A 149 26.20 -30.31 56.98
N LYS A 150 25.05 -30.98 57.16
CA LYS A 150 24.13 -31.26 56.06
C LYS A 150 23.51 -29.98 55.49
N THR A 151 23.14 -29.02 56.35
CA THR A 151 22.64 -27.72 55.88
C THR A 151 23.73 -26.93 55.17
N ALA A 152 24.95 -26.87 55.73
CA ALA A 152 26.07 -26.20 55.08
C ALA A 152 26.43 -26.82 53.71
N CYS A 153 26.40 -28.15 53.60
CA CYS A 153 26.64 -28.84 52.34
C CYS A 153 25.54 -28.54 51.31
N ALA A 154 24.27 -28.52 51.73
CA ALA A 154 23.17 -28.16 50.84
C ALA A 154 23.24 -26.69 50.37
N GLU A 155 23.62 -25.77 51.25
CA GLU A 155 23.86 -24.36 50.90
C GLU A 155 25.02 -24.22 49.90
N MET A 156 26.12 -24.94 50.12
CA MET A 156 27.24 -24.97 49.17
C MET A 156 26.82 -25.56 47.82
N GLU A 157 26.03 -26.63 47.81
CA GLU A 157 25.53 -27.24 46.58
C GLU A 157 24.67 -26.23 45.80
N GLU A 158 23.74 -25.56 46.46
CA GLU A 158 22.90 -24.52 45.83
C GLU A 158 23.76 -23.38 45.28
N GLU A 159 24.73 -22.89 46.04
CA GLU A 159 25.65 -21.84 45.59
C GLU A 159 26.48 -22.27 44.38
N THR A 160 26.98 -23.52 44.36
CA THR A 160 27.73 -24.04 43.21
C THR A 160 26.87 -24.15 41.96
N VAL A 161 25.60 -24.55 42.09
CA VAL A 161 24.66 -24.61 40.96
C VAL A 161 24.38 -23.22 40.42
N VAL A 162 24.17 -22.22 41.28
CA VAL A 162 23.98 -20.82 40.85
C VAL A 162 25.22 -20.30 40.12
N ARG A 163 26.40 -20.45 40.74
CA ARG A 163 27.67 -20.01 40.12
C ARG A 163 27.95 -20.72 38.80
N ALA A 164 27.65 -22.02 38.70
CA ALA A 164 27.81 -22.76 37.45
C ALA A 164 26.90 -22.22 36.35
N ARG A 165 25.65 -21.85 36.67
CA ARG A 165 24.73 -21.22 35.70
C ARG A 165 25.23 -19.85 35.26
N ASP A 166 25.70 -19.03 36.19
CA ASP A 166 26.23 -17.71 35.88
C ASP A 166 27.46 -17.81 34.96
N VAL A 167 28.37 -18.75 35.24
CA VAL A 167 29.55 -19.01 34.38
C VAL A 167 29.14 -19.43 32.98
N VAL A 168 28.10 -20.25 32.81
CA VAL A 168 27.62 -20.65 31.48
C VAL A 168 27.07 -19.44 30.72
N VAL A 169 26.32 -18.56 31.38
CA VAL A 169 25.77 -17.34 30.77
C VAL A 169 26.89 -16.36 30.39
N ASP A 170 27.83 -16.13 31.29
CA ASP A 170 28.97 -15.24 31.04
C ASP A 170 29.87 -15.76 29.92
N HIS A 171 30.12 -17.07 29.90
CA HIS A 171 30.89 -17.69 28.82
C HIS A 171 30.19 -17.57 27.46
N ALA A 172 28.86 -17.77 27.41
CA ALA A 172 28.10 -17.57 26.19
C ALA A 172 28.17 -16.11 25.70
N ARG A 173 28.09 -15.13 26.61
CA ARG A 173 28.26 -13.71 26.29
C ARG A 173 29.67 -13.40 25.77
N MET A 174 30.71 -13.92 26.44
CA MET A 174 32.09 -13.75 25.98
C MET A 174 32.32 -14.37 24.60
N GLN A 175 31.68 -15.50 24.30
CA GLN A 175 31.77 -16.11 22.97
C GLN A 175 31.10 -15.25 21.90
N SER A 176 29.94 -14.64 22.18
CA SER A 176 29.32 -13.72 21.22
C SER A 176 30.17 -12.46 21.00
N GLU A 177 30.67 -11.86 22.07
CA GLU A 177 31.56 -10.70 22.00
C GLU A 177 32.85 -11.03 21.22
N ALA A 178 33.45 -12.19 21.45
CA ALA A 178 34.63 -12.64 20.71
C ALA A 178 34.33 -12.84 19.21
N ALA A 179 33.14 -13.36 18.87
CA ALA A 179 32.71 -13.49 17.48
C ALA A 179 32.54 -12.12 16.79
N GLU A 180 31.92 -11.16 17.48
CA GLU A 180 31.78 -9.79 16.99
C GLU A 180 33.13 -9.12 16.76
N VAL A 181 34.07 -9.26 17.70
CA VAL A 181 35.44 -8.74 17.56
C VAL A 181 36.16 -9.37 16.37
N MET A 182 35.98 -10.68 16.13
CA MET A 182 36.57 -11.33 14.96
C MET A 182 36.01 -10.78 13.65
N GLU A 183 34.70 -10.49 13.57
CA GLU A 183 34.11 -9.87 12.38
C GLU A 183 34.63 -8.43 12.19
N LEU A 184 34.70 -7.65 13.26
CA LEU A 184 35.26 -6.29 13.21
C LEU A 184 36.72 -6.30 12.75
N ILE A 185 37.53 -7.27 13.18
CA ILE A 185 38.92 -7.43 12.70
C ILE A 185 38.95 -7.76 11.20
N LYS A 186 38.01 -8.57 10.70
CA LYS A 186 37.93 -8.86 9.25
C LYS A 186 37.57 -7.61 8.46
N GLU A 187 36.60 -6.83 8.95
CA GLU A 187 36.18 -5.57 8.32
C GLU A 187 37.33 -4.55 8.32
N LEU A 188 38.03 -4.39 9.45
CA LEU A 188 39.19 -3.51 9.53
C LEU A 188 40.28 -3.91 8.54
N ARG A 189 40.58 -5.21 8.41
CA ARG A 189 41.51 -5.70 7.38
C ARG A 189 41.01 -5.49 5.95
N ALA A 190 39.70 -5.49 5.73
CA ALA A 190 39.13 -5.18 4.42
C ALA A 190 39.32 -3.69 4.10
N MET A 191 38.99 -2.81 5.05
CA MET A 191 39.21 -1.36 4.93
C MET A 191 40.69 -1.01 4.75
N GLU A 192 41.61 -1.68 5.45
CA GLU A 192 43.05 -1.49 5.27
C GLU A 192 43.51 -1.87 3.86
N ARG A 193 42.97 -2.96 3.28
CA ARG A 193 43.25 -3.33 1.89
C ARG A 193 42.69 -2.31 0.92
N GLU A 194 41.46 -1.85 1.13
CA GLU A 194 40.85 -0.82 0.28
C GLU A 194 41.61 0.51 0.35
N ALA A 195 42.07 0.90 1.54
CA ALA A 195 42.92 2.07 1.72
C ALA A 195 44.26 1.91 0.97
N ALA A 196 44.92 0.75 1.09
CA ALA A 196 46.16 0.47 0.37
C ALA A 196 45.95 0.46 -1.16
N ASP A 197 44.83 -0.08 -1.65
CA ASP A 197 44.46 -0.06 -3.07
C ASP A 197 44.19 1.37 -3.57
N LEU A 198 43.52 2.20 -2.77
CA LEU A 198 43.29 3.61 -3.08
C LEU A 198 44.60 4.40 -3.09
N GLU A 199 45.49 4.15 -2.13
CA GLU A 199 46.82 4.75 -2.11
C GLU A 199 47.65 4.33 -3.33
N ALA A 200 47.61 3.05 -3.71
CA ALA A 200 48.28 2.55 -4.91
C ALA A 200 47.72 3.21 -6.18
N LYS A 201 46.39 3.32 -6.32
CA LYS A 201 45.74 4.02 -7.43
C LYS A 201 46.10 5.51 -7.44
N HIS A 202 46.14 6.15 -6.28
CA HIS A 202 46.52 7.56 -6.16
C HIS A 202 47.99 7.76 -6.57
N GLN A 203 48.90 6.91 -6.11
CA GLN A 203 50.31 6.94 -6.51
C GLN A 203 50.48 6.66 -8.01
N GLN A 204 49.73 5.70 -8.57
CA GLN A 204 49.73 5.43 -10.01
C GLN A 204 49.27 6.65 -10.80
N LYS A 205 48.14 7.25 -10.42
CA LYS A 205 47.61 8.45 -11.08
C LYS A 205 48.57 9.64 -10.96
N GLN A 206 49.23 9.80 -9.81
CA GLN A 206 50.30 10.79 -9.65
C GLN A 206 51.52 10.50 -10.53
N ARG A 207 51.86 9.22 -10.76
CA ARG A 207 52.94 8.84 -11.67
C ARG A 207 52.54 9.03 -13.12
N GLU A 208 51.31 8.77 -13.52
CA GLU A 208 50.80 9.09 -14.86
C GLU A 208 50.88 10.61 -15.11
N LEU A 209 50.36 11.41 -14.16
CA LEU A 209 50.45 12.88 -14.21
C LEU A 209 51.89 13.43 -14.26
N LYS A 210 52.87 12.71 -13.71
CA LYS A 210 54.29 13.08 -13.71
C LYS A 210 55.10 12.43 -14.84
N GLY A 211 54.66 11.29 -15.34
CA GLY A 211 55.35 10.44 -16.31
C GLY A 211 55.13 10.89 -17.76
N ASP A 212 54.06 11.63 -18.02
CA ASP A 212 53.84 12.32 -19.29
C ASP A 212 54.64 13.64 -19.38
N ALA A 213 55.46 13.99 -18.37
CA ALA A 213 56.28 15.21 -18.35
C ALA A 213 57.56 15.13 -19.23
N GLU A 214 57.76 14.05 -20.00
CA GLU A 214 58.82 13.99 -21.02
C GLU A 214 58.34 14.38 -22.43
N ASP A 215 57.02 14.56 -22.66
CA ASP A 215 56.47 15.10 -23.91
C ASP A 215 55.70 16.40 -23.64
N ASP A 216 56.11 17.49 -24.30
CA ASP A 216 55.59 18.86 -24.26
C ASP A 216 54.06 18.97 -24.52
N THR A 217 53.23 18.48 -23.61
CA THR A 217 51.80 18.79 -23.53
C THR A 217 51.53 19.52 -22.23
N PRO A 218 50.76 20.63 -22.25
CA PRO A 218 50.49 21.38 -21.03
C PRO A 218 49.56 20.54 -20.16
N THR A 219 50.14 19.79 -19.21
CA THR A 219 49.40 19.21 -18.09
C THR A 219 48.71 20.36 -17.38
N ASP A 220 47.37 20.38 -17.40
CA ASP A 220 46.60 21.44 -16.78
C ASP A 220 47.05 21.62 -15.32
N PRO A 221 47.57 22.81 -14.94
CA PRO A 221 48.16 23.03 -13.62
C PRO A 221 47.15 22.82 -12.48
N GLU A 222 45.85 22.85 -12.80
CA GLU A 222 44.74 22.57 -11.90
C GLU A 222 44.67 21.09 -11.45
N LEU A 223 45.18 20.14 -12.25
CA LEU A 223 45.18 18.71 -11.92
C LEU A 223 46.33 18.28 -11.00
N THR A 224 47.36 19.11 -10.85
CA THR A 224 48.50 18.91 -9.93
C THR A 224 48.42 19.78 -8.67
N LEU A 225 47.27 20.39 -8.40
CA LEU A 225 47.08 21.21 -7.20
C LEU A 225 47.09 20.37 -5.92
N PRO A 226 47.61 20.91 -4.79
CA PRO A 226 47.42 20.34 -3.47
C PRO A 226 45.93 20.07 -3.19
N TYR A 227 45.64 19.01 -2.43
CA TYR A 227 44.27 18.54 -2.18
C TYR A 227 43.33 19.65 -1.65
N GLU A 228 43.83 20.55 -0.80
CA GLU A 228 43.06 21.68 -0.27
C GLU A 228 42.65 22.68 -1.36
N ASP A 229 43.53 22.95 -2.32
CA ASP A 229 43.23 23.85 -3.43
C ASP A 229 42.28 23.20 -4.44
N MET A 230 42.39 21.87 -4.64
CA MET A 230 41.45 21.10 -5.44
C MET A 230 40.04 21.08 -4.81
N GLN A 231 39.92 20.94 -3.49
CA GLN A 231 38.64 21.04 -2.79
C GLN A 231 38.00 22.43 -2.97
N ARG A 232 38.79 23.50 -2.85
CA ARG A 232 38.31 24.87 -3.10
C ARG A 232 37.83 25.05 -4.54
N LEU A 233 38.58 24.52 -5.50
CA LEU A 233 38.22 24.58 -6.91
C LEU A 233 36.93 23.81 -7.20
N VAL A 234 36.77 22.60 -6.64
CA VAL A 234 35.52 21.83 -6.72
C VAL A 234 34.36 22.60 -6.11
N GLU A 235 34.53 23.21 -4.93
CA GLU A 235 33.48 24.03 -4.32
C GLU A 235 33.10 25.19 -5.25
N THR A 236 34.06 25.89 -5.84
CA THR A 236 33.76 26.97 -6.80
C THR A 236 33.03 26.47 -8.04
N TYR A 237 33.41 25.34 -8.62
CA TYR A 237 32.71 24.75 -9.76
C TYR A 237 31.31 24.26 -9.42
N THR A 238 31.11 23.70 -8.22
CA THR A 238 29.77 23.27 -7.78
C THR A 238 28.85 24.46 -7.57
N GLN A 239 29.37 25.57 -7.04
CA GLN A 239 28.61 26.82 -6.90
C GLN A 239 28.27 27.40 -8.27
N GLN A 240 29.23 27.49 -9.19
CA GLN A 240 28.98 27.92 -10.57
C GLN A 240 27.95 27.04 -11.28
N THR A 241 28.00 25.72 -11.08
CA THR A 241 27.03 24.79 -11.67
C THR A 241 25.63 25.03 -11.09
N ARG A 242 25.51 25.19 -9.77
CA ARG A 242 24.23 25.52 -9.11
C ARG A 242 23.67 26.85 -9.60
N ASP A 243 24.50 27.86 -9.78
CA ASP A 243 24.09 29.16 -10.28
C ASP A 243 23.61 29.10 -11.73
N LEU A 244 24.33 28.37 -12.59
CA LEU A 244 23.92 28.12 -13.98
C LEU A 244 22.64 27.28 -14.06
N GLU A 245 22.49 26.27 -13.21
CA GLU A 245 21.26 25.49 -13.10
C GLU A 245 20.08 26.35 -12.63
N ALA A 246 20.28 27.21 -11.63
CA ALA A 246 19.25 28.14 -11.18
C ALA A 246 18.87 29.14 -12.28
N ALA A 247 19.87 29.70 -12.98
CA ALA A 247 19.68 30.65 -14.07
C ALA A 247 18.99 30.03 -15.30
N THR A 248 19.18 28.74 -15.57
CA THR A 248 18.54 28.04 -16.70
C THR A 248 17.18 27.46 -16.33
N ARG A 249 17.04 26.89 -15.14
CA ARG A 249 15.81 26.22 -14.69
C ARG A 249 14.66 27.21 -14.47
N ALA A 250 14.92 28.38 -13.90
CA ALA A 250 13.89 29.40 -13.66
C ALA A 250 13.19 29.87 -14.95
N PRO A 251 13.89 30.32 -16.01
CA PRO A 251 13.24 30.74 -17.26
C PRO A 251 12.62 29.57 -18.03
N LEU A 252 13.19 28.36 -17.96
CA LEU A 252 12.58 27.18 -18.58
C LEU A 252 11.27 26.79 -17.89
N ALA A 253 11.21 26.84 -16.56
CA ALA A 253 9.99 26.61 -15.80
C ALA A 253 8.91 27.65 -16.14
N ALA A 254 9.27 28.93 -16.20
CA ALA A 254 8.34 29.99 -16.59
C ALA A 254 7.78 29.79 -18.01
N LYS A 255 8.63 29.43 -18.97
CA LYS A 255 8.20 29.10 -20.35
C LYS A 255 7.32 27.85 -20.40
N ALA A 256 7.62 26.83 -19.60
CA ALA A 256 6.81 25.63 -19.51
C ALA A 256 5.40 25.95 -18.99
N GLU A 257 5.29 26.78 -17.95
CA GLU A 257 3.99 27.22 -17.44
C GLU A 257 3.22 28.08 -18.46
N GLU A 258 3.90 28.97 -19.18
CA GLU A 258 3.28 29.76 -20.26
C GLU A 258 2.72 28.85 -21.35
N LYS A 259 3.50 27.86 -21.80
CA LYS A 259 3.05 26.89 -22.80
C LYS A 259 1.93 26.00 -22.29
N GLU A 260 1.94 25.61 -21.02
CA GLU A 260 0.84 24.88 -20.42
C GLU A 260 -0.45 25.72 -20.41
N ARG A 261 -0.37 27.01 -20.07
CA ARG A 261 -1.53 27.93 -20.14
C ARG A 261 -2.04 28.09 -21.57
N GLU A 262 -1.14 28.23 -22.56
CA GLU A 262 -1.52 28.28 -23.98
C GLU A 262 -2.20 26.98 -24.42
N LEU A 263 -1.65 25.81 -24.07
CA LEU A 263 -2.22 24.51 -24.40
C LEU A 263 -3.61 24.32 -23.77
N GLN A 264 -3.79 24.76 -22.52
CA GLN A 264 -5.09 24.73 -21.87
C GLN A 264 -6.11 25.64 -22.56
N ALA A 265 -5.70 26.85 -22.97
CA ALA A 265 -6.56 27.77 -23.71
C ALA A 265 -6.97 27.19 -25.07
N VAL A 266 -6.02 26.61 -25.82
CA VAL A 266 -6.29 25.95 -27.09
C VAL A 266 -7.18 24.73 -26.90
N THR A 267 -6.94 23.92 -25.87
CA THR A 267 -7.76 22.73 -25.57
C THR A 267 -9.19 23.11 -25.26
N ARG A 268 -9.42 24.18 -24.47
CA ARG A 268 -10.76 24.74 -24.23
C ARG A 268 -11.40 25.22 -25.53
N GLY A 269 -10.67 25.97 -26.35
CA GLY A 269 -11.16 26.42 -27.66
C GLY A 269 -11.55 25.27 -28.59
N VAL A 270 -10.79 24.17 -28.59
CA VAL A 270 -11.13 22.97 -29.37
C VAL A 270 -12.41 22.28 -28.83
N VAL A 271 -12.61 22.24 -27.52
CA VAL A 271 -13.85 21.71 -26.92
C VAL A 271 -15.06 22.56 -27.33
N ASP A 272 -14.93 23.88 -27.28
CA ASP A 272 -16.00 24.81 -27.68
C ASP A 272 -16.34 24.66 -29.16
N LEU A 273 -15.32 24.56 -30.04
CA LEU A 273 -15.53 24.33 -31.47
C LEU A 273 -16.17 22.97 -31.75
N ARG A 274 -15.79 21.91 -31.02
CA ARG A 274 -16.45 20.60 -31.12
C ARG A 274 -17.91 20.69 -30.69
N GLN A 275 -18.22 21.45 -29.65
CA GLN A 275 -19.60 21.68 -29.21
C GLN A 275 -20.41 22.46 -30.25
N GLN A 276 -19.84 23.52 -30.82
CA GLN A 276 -20.46 24.29 -31.91
C GLN A 276 -20.71 23.43 -33.14
N ARG A 277 -19.73 22.61 -33.54
CA ARG A 277 -19.89 21.63 -34.62
C ARG A 277 -21.02 20.64 -34.33
N ALA A 278 -21.07 20.06 -33.13
CA ALA A 278 -22.12 19.12 -32.75
C ALA A 278 -23.52 19.76 -32.80
N ARG A 279 -23.66 21.02 -32.34
CA ARG A 279 -24.91 21.79 -32.42
C ARG A 279 -25.31 22.10 -33.87
N ALA A 280 -24.34 22.46 -34.72
CA ALA A 280 -24.59 22.70 -36.13
C ALA A 280 -24.99 21.42 -36.86
N GLU A 281 -24.33 20.29 -36.56
CA GLU A 281 -24.70 18.97 -37.09
C GLU A 281 -26.09 18.51 -36.63
N SER A 282 -26.46 18.75 -35.36
CA SER A 282 -27.81 18.42 -34.88
C SER A 282 -28.87 19.29 -35.54
N ALA A 283 -28.65 20.60 -35.67
CA ALA A 283 -29.56 21.51 -36.36
C ALA A 283 -29.69 21.15 -37.86
N ALA A 284 -28.59 20.77 -38.51
CA ALA A 284 -28.61 20.29 -39.89
C ALA A 284 -29.39 18.98 -40.03
N ARG A 285 -29.21 18.02 -39.10
CA ARG A 285 -29.98 16.76 -39.08
C ARG A 285 -31.47 17.00 -38.81
N GLU A 286 -31.81 17.89 -37.89
CA GLU A 286 -33.20 18.24 -37.58
C GLU A 286 -33.89 18.92 -38.76
N SER A 287 -33.20 19.84 -39.45
CA SER A 287 -33.74 20.47 -40.66
C SER A 287 -33.87 19.49 -41.83
N ALA A 288 -32.92 18.56 -42.00
CA ALA A 288 -33.02 17.48 -42.98
C ALA A 288 -34.19 16.53 -42.66
N ALA A 289 -34.33 16.09 -41.40
CA ALA A 289 -35.44 15.26 -40.95
C ALA A 289 -36.79 15.98 -41.03
N ALA A 290 -36.83 17.29 -40.79
CA ALA A 290 -38.03 18.11 -40.99
C ALA A 290 -38.40 18.15 -42.48
N ARG A 291 -37.44 18.39 -43.38
CA ARG A 291 -37.67 18.32 -44.83
C ARG A 291 -38.16 16.94 -45.26
N GLU A 292 -37.58 15.87 -44.74
CA GLU A 292 -38.01 14.50 -45.05
C GLU A 292 -39.43 14.21 -44.55
N ARG A 293 -39.80 14.68 -43.35
CA ARG A 293 -41.17 14.59 -42.83
C ARG A 293 -42.18 15.38 -43.67
N GLU A 294 -41.80 16.55 -44.18
CA GLU A 294 -42.65 17.36 -45.05
C GLU A 294 -42.78 16.73 -46.46
N LEU A 295 -41.72 16.10 -46.97
CA LEU A 295 -41.77 15.31 -48.21
C LEU A 295 -42.64 14.06 -48.04
N ALA A 296 -42.54 13.35 -46.92
CA ALA A 296 -43.40 12.20 -46.60
C ALA A 296 -44.89 12.58 -46.46
N ARG A 297 -45.20 13.86 -46.19
CA ARG A 297 -46.57 14.41 -46.17
C ARG A 297 -47.08 14.91 -47.53
N GLY A 298 -46.28 14.85 -48.60
CA GLY A 298 -46.69 15.24 -49.96
C GLY A 298 -46.83 16.75 -50.19
N LEU A 299 -46.26 17.60 -49.33
CA LEU A 299 -46.30 19.07 -49.47
C LEU A 299 -45.22 19.62 -50.41
N GLY A 300 -44.16 18.84 -50.71
CA GLY A 300 -43.05 19.28 -51.55
C GLY A 300 -43.43 19.56 -53.02
N GLU A 301 -44.40 18.83 -53.58
CA GLU A 301 -44.87 19.06 -54.95
C GLU A 301 -45.65 20.37 -55.08
N LYS A 302 -46.41 20.75 -54.04
CA LYS A 302 -47.18 22.00 -54.02
C LYS A 302 -46.28 23.23 -53.89
N GLU A 303 -45.18 23.12 -53.16
CA GLU A 303 -44.21 24.21 -53.02
C GLU A 303 -43.40 24.44 -54.31
N ALA A 304 -43.06 23.37 -55.04
CA ALA A 304 -42.43 23.47 -56.36
C ALA A 304 -43.34 24.18 -57.38
N VAL A 305 -44.64 23.86 -57.40
CA VAL A 305 -45.64 24.53 -58.26
C VAL A 305 -45.81 26.00 -57.84
N ALA A 306 -45.91 26.30 -56.55
CA ALA A 306 -46.01 27.67 -56.06
C ALA A 306 -44.76 28.50 -56.42
N GLN A 307 -43.56 27.91 -56.35
CA GLN A 307 -42.32 28.58 -56.71
C GLN A 307 -42.22 28.82 -58.23
N TRP A 308 -42.72 27.90 -59.05
CA TRP A 308 -42.86 28.10 -60.49
C TRP A 308 -43.80 29.28 -60.80
N HIS A 309 -44.97 29.34 -60.16
CA HIS A 309 -45.89 30.47 -60.34
C HIS A 309 -45.31 31.81 -59.87
N ARG A 310 -44.58 31.85 -58.75
CA ARG A 310 -43.90 33.08 -58.28
C ARG A 310 -42.81 33.55 -59.27
N ASN A 311 -42.03 32.62 -59.80
CA ASN A 311 -41.00 32.95 -60.79
C ASN A 311 -41.63 33.43 -62.10
N MET A 312 -42.72 32.80 -62.54
CA MET A 312 -43.47 33.22 -63.72
C MET A 312 -44.05 34.63 -63.53
N LEU A 313 -44.63 34.92 -62.37
CA LEU A 313 -45.14 36.26 -62.03
C LEU A 313 -44.03 37.32 -62.06
N MET A 314 -42.85 37.04 -61.50
CA MET A 314 -41.71 37.97 -61.57
C MET A 314 -41.22 38.23 -62.99
N VAL A 315 -41.23 37.20 -63.86
CA VAL A 315 -40.87 37.37 -65.28
C VAL A 315 -41.90 38.26 -65.98
N LEU A 316 -43.20 37.99 -65.77
CA LEU A 316 -44.29 38.74 -66.38
C LEU A 316 -44.30 40.22 -65.94
N GLU A 317 -44.11 40.48 -64.65
CA GLU A 317 -44.00 41.83 -64.09
C GLU A 317 -42.85 42.61 -64.74
N ARG A 318 -41.71 41.94 -64.95
CA ARG A 318 -40.50 42.56 -65.50
C ARG A 318 -40.56 42.79 -67.01
N THR A 319 -41.27 41.94 -67.75
CA THR A 319 -41.38 42.07 -69.21
C THR A 319 -42.53 42.98 -69.66
N LEU A 320 -43.62 43.04 -68.91
CA LEU A 320 -44.85 43.73 -69.33
C LEU A 320 -45.11 45.04 -68.56
N GLY A 321 -44.36 45.33 -67.50
CA GLY A 321 -44.53 46.57 -66.72
C GLY A 321 -45.88 46.70 -66.02
N ILE A 322 -46.63 45.60 -65.94
CA ILE A 322 -47.92 45.52 -65.24
C ILE A 322 -47.60 45.30 -63.76
N SER A 323 -47.85 46.32 -62.94
CA SER A 323 -47.77 46.25 -61.49
C SER A 323 -49.16 46.36 -60.88
N GLY A 324 -49.38 45.64 -59.78
CA GLY A 324 -50.65 45.70 -59.03
C GLY A 324 -51.68 44.60 -59.35
N PHE A 325 -51.25 43.35 -59.49
CA PHE A 325 -52.20 42.22 -59.49
C PHE A 325 -52.83 42.08 -58.10
N VAL A 326 -54.08 42.53 -57.94
CA VAL A 326 -54.91 42.22 -56.77
C VAL A 326 -55.85 41.09 -57.18
N VAL A 327 -55.56 39.88 -56.70
CA VAL A 327 -56.50 38.75 -56.83
C VAL A 327 -57.49 38.85 -55.68
N GLU A 328 -58.63 39.50 -55.92
CA GLU A 328 -59.76 39.52 -54.99
C GLU A 328 -60.74 38.39 -55.38
N SER A 329 -60.86 37.37 -54.53
CA SER A 329 -61.93 36.38 -54.65
C SER A 329 -63.21 36.97 -54.08
N LEU A 330 -64.16 37.40 -54.93
CA LEU A 330 -65.47 37.89 -54.46
C LEU A 330 -66.44 36.71 -54.23
N PRO A 331 -67.25 36.70 -53.14
CA PRO A 331 -68.22 35.64 -52.87
C PRO A 331 -69.51 35.75 -53.73
N PRO A 332 -70.29 34.66 -53.87
CA PRO A 332 -71.29 34.53 -54.93
C PRO A 332 -72.62 35.21 -54.59
N HIS A 333 -73.05 36.21 -55.38
CA HIS A 333 -74.42 36.73 -55.37
C HIS A 333 -75.00 36.97 -56.77
N HIS A 334 -76.33 36.88 -56.82
CA HIS A 334 -77.17 36.57 -57.98
C HIS A 334 -77.50 37.83 -58.81
N GLN A 335 -77.26 37.80 -60.13
CA GLN A 335 -77.70 38.85 -61.06
C GLN A 335 -79.16 38.68 -61.47
N THR A 336 -79.85 39.79 -61.73
CA THR A 336 -80.78 39.89 -62.86
C THR A 336 -80.62 41.25 -63.53
N LEU A 337 -80.21 41.25 -64.80
CA LEU A 337 -80.40 42.36 -65.75
C LEU A 337 -81.16 41.85 -66.99
N PRO A 338 -81.98 42.70 -67.63
CA PRO A 338 -83.06 42.27 -68.52
C PRO A 338 -82.66 42.23 -70.00
N GLY A 339 -83.32 41.34 -70.74
CA GLY A 339 -83.59 41.52 -72.17
C GLY A 339 -82.73 40.69 -73.13
N LEU A 340 -83.06 39.40 -73.31
CA LEU A 340 -82.97 38.79 -74.64
C LEU A 340 -84.09 37.75 -74.77
N SER A 341 -85.12 38.13 -75.55
CA SER A 341 -86.15 37.23 -76.03
C SER A 341 -85.52 36.26 -77.03
N THR A 342 -85.80 34.97 -76.91
CA THR A 342 -86.21 34.13 -78.04
C THR A 342 -86.96 32.92 -77.49
N GLY A 343 -88.13 32.68 -78.07
CA GLY A 343 -89.06 31.67 -77.62
C GLY A 343 -88.83 30.29 -78.25
N LYS A 344 -89.58 29.36 -77.67
CA LYS A 344 -90.00 28.03 -78.17
C LYS A 344 -88.94 26.92 -78.23
N GLY A 345 -89.03 26.04 -77.22
CA GLY A 345 -89.32 24.62 -77.47
C GLY A 345 -88.37 23.62 -76.82
N GLY A 346 -88.86 22.86 -75.84
CA GLY A 346 -88.33 21.53 -75.47
C GLY A 346 -87.60 21.47 -74.13
N ALA A 347 -88.30 20.99 -73.10
CA ALA A 347 -87.86 20.90 -71.72
C ALA A 347 -86.87 19.75 -71.45
N ALA A 348 -85.78 20.03 -70.71
CA ALA A 348 -85.17 19.12 -69.75
C ALA A 348 -84.31 19.91 -68.73
N THR A 349 -84.78 19.94 -67.48
CA THR A 349 -84.02 20.12 -66.23
C THR A 349 -82.87 21.15 -66.22
N THR A 350 -83.21 22.41 -65.90
CA THR A 350 -82.24 23.46 -65.56
C THR A 350 -81.67 23.24 -64.16
N ALA A 351 -80.51 22.59 -64.08
CA ALA A 351 -79.61 22.75 -62.94
C ALA A 351 -78.99 24.15 -63.05
N THR A 352 -79.44 25.07 -62.21
CA THR A 352 -78.88 26.42 -62.07
C THR A 352 -77.47 26.28 -61.49
N SER A 353 -76.47 26.11 -62.36
CA SER A 353 -75.05 26.11 -61.99
C SER A 353 -74.69 27.51 -61.49
N LYS A 354 -74.32 27.60 -60.21
CA LYS A 354 -73.72 28.80 -59.63
C LYS A 354 -72.36 28.97 -60.29
N LYS A 355 -72.17 30.07 -61.01
CA LYS A 355 -70.93 30.39 -61.71
C LYS A 355 -70.20 31.46 -60.92
N ASN A 356 -69.01 31.15 -60.40
CA ASN A 356 -68.16 32.14 -59.77
C ASN A 356 -67.53 33.01 -60.86
N LEU A 357 -67.59 34.32 -60.69
CA LEU A 357 -67.10 35.30 -61.65
C LEU A 357 -65.98 36.10 -61.00
N LEU A 358 -64.78 36.01 -61.57
CA LEU A 358 -63.64 36.87 -61.27
C LEU A 358 -63.83 38.19 -62.03
N LYS A 359 -63.85 39.31 -61.31
CA LYS A 359 -63.76 40.64 -61.89
C LYS A 359 -62.30 41.04 -62.00
N LEU A 360 -61.80 41.18 -63.23
CA LEU A 360 -60.51 41.79 -63.50
C LEU A 360 -60.73 43.22 -63.97
N SER A 361 -60.37 44.18 -63.13
CA SER A 361 -60.28 45.59 -63.49
C SER A 361 -58.81 45.94 -63.73
N TYR A 362 -58.49 46.44 -64.92
CA TYR A 362 -57.15 46.93 -65.21
C TYR A 362 -57.24 48.22 -66.04
N ALA A 363 -56.35 49.16 -65.75
CA ALA A 363 -56.29 50.45 -66.42
C ALA A 363 -55.21 50.41 -67.51
N VAL A 364 -55.60 50.72 -68.75
CA VAL A 364 -54.65 50.74 -69.86
C VAL A 364 -54.82 52.03 -70.65
N ALA A 365 -53.73 52.80 -70.72
CA ALA A 365 -53.63 54.01 -71.55
C ALA A 365 -54.85 54.96 -71.45
N ALA A 366 -55.34 55.20 -70.22
CA ALA A 366 -56.48 56.05 -69.86
C ALA A 366 -57.89 55.52 -70.17
N ALA A 367 -58.05 54.28 -70.63
CA ALA A 367 -59.33 53.57 -70.67
C ALA A 367 -59.46 52.58 -69.51
N GLU A 368 -60.64 52.54 -68.88
CA GLU A 368 -60.99 51.54 -67.87
C GLU A 368 -61.65 50.34 -68.55
N VAL A 369 -61.02 49.18 -68.41
CA VAL A 369 -61.54 47.91 -68.93
C VAL A 369 -61.90 47.02 -67.76
N GLU A 370 -63.19 46.69 -67.66
CA GLU A 370 -63.68 45.67 -66.73
C GLU A 370 -64.00 44.39 -67.50
N VAL A 371 -63.33 43.31 -67.12
CA VAL A 371 -63.51 41.98 -67.72
C VAL A 371 -64.02 41.02 -66.67
N PHE A 372 -65.14 40.36 -66.97
CA PHE A 372 -65.72 39.32 -66.12
C PHE A 372 -65.33 37.94 -66.65
N ILE A 373 -64.61 37.17 -65.85
CA ILE A 373 -64.11 35.83 -66.20
C ILE A 373 -64.75 34.79 -65.30
N GLU A 374 -65.25 33.69 -65.88
CA GLU A 374 -65.80 32.58 -65.11
C GLU A 374 -64.65 31.74 -64.48
N GLU A 375 -64.63 31.61 -63.15
CA GLU A 375 -63.53 31.04 -62.36
C GLU A 375 -63.18 29.59 -62.74
N ASP A 376 -64.20 28.78 -63.06
CA ASP A 376 -64.02 27.36 -63.37
C ASP A 376 -63.50 27.07 -64.79
N THR A 377 -63.70 28.00 -65.72
CA THR A 377 -63.36 27.78 -67.15
C THR A 377 -62.38 28.80 -67.71
N SER A 378 -62.03 29.84 -66.94
CA SER A 378 -61.17 30.95 -67.38
C SER A 378 -61.65 31.64 -68.66
N ARG A 379 -62.97 31.60 -68.93
CA ARG A 379 -63.59 32.19 -70.12
C ARG A 379 -64.10 33.60 -69.84
N VAL A 380 -63.89 34.51 -70.78
CA VAL A 380 -64.42 35.88 -70.73
C VAL A 380 -65.92 35.85 -71.05
N VAL A 381 -66.75 36.29 -70.10
CA VAL A 381 -68.21 36.25 -70.20
C VAL A 381 -68.79 37.56 -70.72
N SER A 382 -68.26 38.68 -70.23
CA SER A 382 -68.58 40.02 -70.71
C SER A 382 -67.43 40.97 -70.41
N ALA A 383 -67.32 42.02 -71.22
CA ALA A 383 -66.37 43.10 -71.00
C ALA A 383 -67.06 44.45 -71.23
N THR A 384 -66.79 45.40 -70.35
CA THR A 384 -67.22 46.78 -70.50
C THR A 384 -66.00 47.68 -70.57
N VAL A 385 -65.92 48.46 -71.64
CA VAL A 385 -64.86 49.44 -71.87
C VAL A 385 -65.46 50.82 -71.73
N LYS A 386 -64.91 51.63 -70.82
CA LYS A 386 -65.20 53.06 -70.73
C LYS A 386 -64.02 53.83 -71.31
N ASP A 387 -64.18 54.30 -72.54
CA ASP A 387 -63.20 55.14 -73.24
C ASP A 387 -63.73 56.59 -73.37
N PRO A 388 -63.05 57.60 -72.82
CA PRO A 388 -63.45 59.00 -72.93
C PRO A 388 -63.31 59.58 -74.35
N ASN A 389 -62.59 58.93 -75.28
CA ASN A 389 -62.40 59.39 -76.66
C ASN A 389 -63.32 58.72 -77.69
N ASN A 390 -64.24 57.85 -77.25
CA ASN A 390 -65.25 57.17 -78.08
C ASN A 390 -64.68 56.45 -79.33
N ARG A 391 -63.49 55.85 -79.22
CA ARG A 391 -62.80 55.18 -80.35
C ARG A 391 -63.29 53.77 -80.62
N VAL A 392 -63.92 53.13 -79.63
CA VAL A 392 -64.48 51.78 -79.72
C VAL A 392 -65.97 51.83 -79.39
N THR A 393 -66.83 51.33 -80.27
CA THR A 393 -68.28 51.31 -80.01
C THR A 393 -68.69 50.05 -79.24
N PRO A 394 -69.80 50.07 -78.47
CA PRO A 394 -70.27 48.89 -77.73
C PRO A 394 -70.51 47.66 -78.60
N ALA A 395 -70.87 47.87 -79.88
CA ALA A 395 -71.06 46.80 -80.86
C ALA A 395 -69.75 46.11 -81.26
N ASP A 396 -68.62 46.82 -81.25
CA ASP A 396 -67.30 46.25 -81.53
C ASP A 396 -66.81 45.38 -80.36
N VAL A 397 -67.10 45.80 -79.12
CA VAL A 397 -66.79 45.02 -77.91
C VAL A 397 -67.60 43.72 -77.86
N GLU A 398 -68.89 43.77 -78.19
CA GLU A 398 -69.71 42.55 -78.28
C GLU A 398 -69.23 41.61 -79.40
N ARG A 399 -68.74 42.15 -80.52
CA ARG A 399 -68.17 41.32 -81.60
C ARG A 399 -66.87 40.64 -81.17
N ILE A 400 -65.97 41.37 -80.49
CA ILE A 400 -64.70 40.82 -80.00
C ILE A 400 -64.97 39.76 -78.92
N VAL A 401 -65.90 40.00 -78.00
CA VAL A 401 -66.31 39.01 -76.98
C VAL A 401 -66.95 37.77 -77.61
N ALA A 402 -67.72 37.92 -78.69
CA ALA A 402 -68.31 36.79 -79.41
C ALA A 402 -67.25 35.97 -80.17
N GLU A 403 -66.26 36.62 -80.80
CA GLU A 403 -65.13 35.94 -81.47
C GLU A 403 -64.19 35.25 -80.48
N SER A 404 -64.01 35.81 -79.28
CA SER A 404 -63.11 35.27 -78.25
C SER A 404 -63.79 34.34 -77.25
N ARG A 405 -65.08 34.00 -77.42
CA ARG A 405 -65.87 33.18 -76.47
C ARG A 405 -65.31 31.78 -76.22
N ASN A 406 -64.43 31.31 -77.12
CA ASN A 406 -63.74 30.01 -77.05
C ASN A 406 -62.20 30.12 -76.95
N ALA A 407 -61.62 31.30 -76.76
CA ALA A 407 -60.17 31.52 -76.73
C ALA A 407 -59.65 31.87 -75.33
N GLU A 408 -58.34 31.64 -75.09
CA GLU A 408 -57.66 32.01 -73.84
C GLU A 408 -57.77 33.53 -73.56
N PRO A 409 -57.91 33.93 -72.29
CA PRO A 409 -58.11 35.34 -71.91
C PRO A 409 -56.95 36.26 -72.33
N SER A 410 -55.75 35.70 -72.48
CA SER A 410 -54.57 36.37 -73.04
C SER A 410 -54.80 36.90 -74.47
N ARG A 411 -55.51 36.14 -75.31
CA ARG A 411 -55.78 36.49 -76.71
C ARG A 411 -56.83 37.59 -76.84
N PHE A 412 -57.81 37.59 -75.94
CA PHE A 412 -58.81 38.66 -75.82
C PHE A 412 -58.15 39.99 -75.47
N LEU A 413 -57.25 40.01 -74.48
CA LEU A 413 -56.54 41.22 -74.06
C LEU A 413 -55.66 41.80 -75.19
N ILE A 414 -55.01 40.93 -75.98
CA ILE A 414 -54.19 41.35 -77.13
C ILE A 414 -55.04 41.96 -78.25
N GLN A 415 -56.20 41.37 -78.59
CA GLN A 415 -57.10 41.89 -79.62
C GLN A 415 -57.76 43.20 -79.22
N LEU A 416 -58.22 43.31 -77.98
CA LEU A 416 -58.82 44.55 -77.45
C LEU A 416 -57.80 45.70 -77.50
N PHE A 417 -56.55 45.42 -77.14
CA PHE A 417 -55.47 46.41 -77.18
C PHE A 417 -55.12 46.86 -78.61
N SER A 418 -55.20 45.97 -79.60
CA SER A 418 -55.00 46.31 -81.02
C SER A 418 -56.02 47.32 -81.55
N HIS A 419 -57.24 47.35 -81.01
CA HIS A 419 -58.30 48.25 -81.46
C HIS A 419 -58.35 49.56 -80.66
N LEU A 420 -57.65 49.62 -79.51
CA LEU A 420 -57.56 50.82 -78.66
C LEU A 420 -56.38 51.75 -79.05
N GLN A 421 -55.42 51.26 -79.84
CA GLN A 421 -54.41 52.07 -80.53
C GLN A 421 -54.99 52.76 -81.76
#